data_AF-A0A9E5WTC9-F1
#
_entry.id   AF-A0A9E5WTC9-F1
#
_cell.length_a   1.000
_cell.length_b   1.000
_cell.length_c   1.000
_cell.angle_alpha   90.00
_cell.angle_beta   90.00
_cell.angle_gamma   90.00
#
_symmetry.space_group_name_H-M   'P 1'
#
loop_
_entity.id
_entity.type
_entity.pdbx_description
1 polymer ?
#
loop_
_entity_poly.entity_id
_entity_poly.type
_entity_poly.pdbx_seq_one_letter_code
_entity_poly.pdbx_strand_id
1 'polypeptide(L)' 'MSRIVHARLDQRTEELLRQLQRRFGWNDSQVVREGIKTLAALLPDKGGRKIVGLGRFESGVPDLGSNPKHLRGFGK' A
#
# COMPACT_ATOMS: atom_id res chain seq x y z
N MET A 1 -8.25 11.67 11.82
CA MET A 1 -7.17 12.33 12.58
C MET A 1 -6.04 12.69 11.62
N SER A 2 -5.58 13.93 11.63
CA SER A 2 -4.40 14.35 10.86
C SER A 2 -3.13 14.10 11.68
N ARG A 3 -2.15 13.40 11.11
CA ARG A 3 -0.81 13.24 11.70
C ARG A 3 0.13 14.25 11.04
N ILE A 4 0.92 14.97 11.83
CA ILE A 4 1.96 15.88 11.35
C ILE A 4 3.28 15.13 11.28
N VAL A 5 4.04 15.33 10.21
CA VAL A 5 5.39 14.79 10.02
C VAL A 5 6.33 15.97 9.79
N HIS A 6 7.42 16.04 10.56
CA HIS A 6 8.50 17.00 10.35
C HIS A 6 9.66 16.28 9.67
N ALA A 7 10.17 16.84 8.57
CA ALA A 7 11.28 16.27 7.81
C ALA A 7 12.30 17.37 7.47
N ARG A 8 13.59 17.02 7.50
CA ARG A 8 14.66 17.87 6.99
C ARG A 8 14.93 17.48 5.54
N LEU A 9 15.01 18.46 4.66
CA LEU A 9 15.37 18.26 3.25
C LEU A 9 16.79 18.78 3.05
N ASP A 10 17.60 18.02 2.31
CA ASP A 10 18.85 18.57 1.78
C ASP A 10 18.55 19.55 0.65
N GLN A 11 19.56 20.34 0.26
CA GLN A 11 19.39 21.38 -0.76
C GLN A 11 18.84 20.82 -2.07
N ARG A 12 19.33 19.65 -2.49
CA ARG A 12 18.89 18.98 -3.72
C ARG A 12 17.42 18.59 -3.67
N THR A 13 16.96 18.04 -2.55
CA THR A 13 15.55 17.64 -2.39
C THR A 13 14.65 18.87 -2.31
N GLU A 14 15.12 19.95 -1.70
CA GLU A 14 14.40 21.22 -1.65
C GLU A 14 14.22 21.85 -3.05
N GLU A 15 15.24 21.75 -3.90
CA GLU A 15 15.15 22.18 -5.31
C GLU A 15 14.13 21.34 -6.10
N LEU A 16 14.10 20.02 -5.89
CA LEU A 16 13.09 19.14 -6.49
C LEU A 16 11.68 19.50 -6.00
N LEU A 17 11.50 19.75 -4.71
CA LEU A 17 10.23 20.20 -4.14
C LEU A 17 9.74 21.48 -4.86
N ARG A 18 10.61 22.48 -5.00
CA ARG A 18 10.29 23.73 -5.72
C ARG A 18 9.90 23.49 -7.18
N GLN A 19 10.60 22.60 -7.88
CA GLN A 19 10.25 22.25 -9.27
C GLN A 19 8.87 21.61 -9.38
N LEU A 20 8.54 20.68 -8.46
CA LEU A 20 7.23 20.03 -8.41
C LEU A 20 6.12 21.04 -8.12
N GLN A 21 6.31 21.92 -7.13
CA GLN A 21 5.37 22.99 -6.83
C GLN A 21 5.11 23.89 -8.06
N ARG A 22 6.17 24.34 -8.74
CA ARG A 22 6.05 25.20 -9.93
C ARG A 22 5.35 24.50 -11.09
N ARG A 23 5.64 23.22 -11.31
CA ARG A 23 5.10 22.46 -12.44
C ARG A 23 3.62 22.14 -12.25
N PHE A 24 3.19 21.84 -11.03
CA PHE A 24 1.83 21.35 -10.75
C PHE A 24 0.94 22.36 -10.00
N GLY A 25 1.49 23.51 -9.59
CA GLY A 25 0.76 24.51 -8.79
C GLY A 25 0.42 24.00 -7.38
N TRP A 26 1.20 23.06 -6.85
CA TRP A 26 0.94 22.39 -5.58
C TRP A 26 1.62 23.08 -4.40
N ASN A 27 1.02 22.96 -3.21
CA ASN A 27 1.67 23.24 -1.93
C ASN A 27 2.43 22.03 -1.38
N ASP A 28 3.26 22.22 -0.35
CA ASP A 28 4.07 21.15 0.26
C ASP A 28 3.27 19.91 0.65
N SER A 29 2.10 20.14 1.25
CA SER A 29 1.24 19.05 1.70
C SER A 29 0.68 18.23 0.53
N GLN A 30 0.39 18.88 -0.61
CA GLN A 30 -0.03 18.19 -1.83
C GLN A 30 1.12 17.38 -2.42
N VAL A 31 2.32 17.98 -2.54
CA VAL A 31 3.51 17.27 -3.05
C VAL A 31 3.82 16.03 -2.20
N VAL A 32 3.82 16.17 -0.87
CA VAL A 32 4.07 15.04 0.04
C VAL A 32 2.99 13.97 -0.09
N ARG A 33 1.70 14.33 -0.16
CA ARG A 33 0.62 13.35 -0.31
C ARG A 33 0.72 12.57 -1.62
N GLU A 34 0.90 13.27 -2.74
CA GLU A 34 0.98 12.61 -4.05
C GLU A 34 2.29 11.83 -4.19
N GLY A 35 3.38 12.30 -3.59
CA GLY A 35 4.64 11.56 -3.49
C GLY A 35 4.48 10.23 -2.74
N ILE A 36 3.81 10.25 -1.58
CA ILE A 36 3.52 9.03 -0.81
C ILE A 36 2.65 8.06 -1.61
N LYS A 37 1.58 8.54 -2.28
CA LYS A 37 0.71 7.70 -3.11
C LYS A 37 1.47 7.07 -4.28
N THR A 38 2.32 7.85 -4.95
CA THR A 38 3.15 7.37 -6.05
C THR A 38 4.12 6.28 -5.58
N LEU A 39 4.75 6.47 -4.42
CA LEU A 39 5.62 5.46 -3.82
C LEU A 39 4.84 4.22 -3.38
N ALA A 40 3.62 4.40 -2.85
CA ALA A 40 2.76 3.31 -2.42
C ALA A 40 2.34 2.41 -3.60
N ALA A 41 2.21 2.95 -4.81
CA ALA A 41 1.94 2.17 -6.01
C ALA A 41 3.08 1.18 -6.38
N LEU A 42 4.29 1.39 -5.83
CA LEU A 42 5.42 0.48 -5.98
C LEU A 42 5.46 -0.63 -4.92
N LEU A 43 4.60 -0.56 -3.90
CA LEU A 43 4.56 -1.61 -2.89
C LEU A 43 4.00 -2.90 -3.52
N PRO A 44 4.64 -4.06 -3.28
CA PRO A 44 4.07 -5.32 -3.71
C PRO A 44 2.70 -5.49 -3.06
N ASP A 45 1.75 -5.96 -3.86
CA ASP A 45 0.38 -6.15 -3.40
C ASP A 45 0.40 -7.09 -2.18
N LYS A 46 -0.09 -6.62 -1.03
CA LYS A 46 -0.19 -7.44 0.19
C LYS A 46 -1.30 -8.50 0.08
N GLY A 47 -1.84 -8.71 -1.12
CA GLY A 47 -2.72 -9.84 -1.42
C GLY A 47 -1.92 -11.13 -1.28
N GLY A 48 -2.13 -11.85 -0.17
CA GLY A 48 -1.73 -13.26 -0.09
C GLY A 48 -2.17 -13.98 -1.37
N ARG A 49 -1.34 -14.90 -1.87
CA ARG A 49 -1.53 -15.62 -3.14
C ARG A 49 -3.02 -15.78 -3.45
N LYS A 50 -3.52 -15.09 -4.47
CA LYS A 50 -4.88 -15.26 -4.95
C LYS A 50 -4.96 -16.65 -5.58
N ILE A 51 -5.47 -17.63 -4.83
CA ILE A 51 -5.71 -18.97 -5.35
C ILE A 51 -6.91 -18.85 -6.31
N VAL A 52 -6.63 -18.82 -7.61
CA VAL A 52 -7.65 -18.84 -8.67
C VAL A 52 -8.27 -20.23 -8.70
N GLY A 53 -9.60 -20.32 -8.60
CA GLY A 53 -10.34 -21.60 -8.60
C GLY A 53 -10.95 -21.99 -7.25
N LEU A 54 -10.77 -21.21 -6.18
CA LEU A 54 -11.64 -21.29 -5.01
C LEU A 54 -13.03 -20.81 -5.45
N GLY A 55 -13.98 -21.74 -5.59
CA GLY A 55 -15.40 -21.40 -5.80
C GLY A 55 -15.86 -20.38 -4.75
N ARG A 56 -16.88 -19.58 -5.08
CA ARG A 56 -17.41 -18.51 -4.20
C ARG A 56 -17.70 -19.06 -2.79
N PHE A 57 -16.73 -18.94 -1.91
CA PHE A 57 -16.80 -19.38 -0.52
C PHE A 57 -16.57 -18.13 0.33
N GLU A 58 -17.65 -17.61 0.89
CA GLU A 58 -17.65 -16.37 1.65
C GLU A 58 -17.32 -16.65 3.12
N SER A 59 -16.06 -16.98 3.40
CA SER A 59 -15.56 -17.19 4.77
C SER A 59 -14.61 -16.09 5.25
N GLY A 60 -14.15 -15.23 4.35
CA GLY A 60 -13.05 -14.29 4.63
C GLY A 60 -11.70 -14.98 4.84
N VAL A 61 -11.60 -16.31 4.69
CA VAL A 61 -10.36 -17.07 4.87
C VAL A 61 -9.70 -17.30 3.51
N PRO A 62 -8.47 -16.77 3.29
CA PRO A 62 -7.82 -16.79 1.98
C PRO A 62 -7.26 -18.16 1.58
N ASP A 63 -6.98 -19.03 2.54
CA ASP A 63 -6.46 -20.38 2.29
C ASP A 63 -7.12 -21.40 3.23
N LEU A 64 -8.03 -22.17 2.67
CA LEU A 64 -8.73 -23.26 3.36
C LEU A 64 -8.15 -24.64 3.02
N GLY A 65 -7.36 -24.74 1.96
CA GLY A 65 -6.94 -26.01 1.38
C GLY A 65 -5.48 -26.37 1.62
N SER A 66 -4.64 -25.40 1.95
CA SER A 66 -3.20 -25.59 2.18
C SER A 66 -2.76 -25.23 3.60
N ASN A 67 -3.64 -24.65 4.42
CA ASN A 67 -3.35 -24.32 5.82
C ASN A 67 -3.73 -25.49 6.76
N PRO A 68 -2.75 -26.16 7.42
CA PRO A 68 -3.02 -27.29 8.30
C PRO A 68 -3.98 -26.98 9.45
N LYS A 69 -4.05 -25.71 9.89
CA LYS A 69 -4.97 -25.30 10.96
C LYS A 69 -6.43 -25.41 10.54
N HIS A 70 -6.74 -25.14 9.27
CA HIS A 70 -8.09 -25.16 8.71
C HIS A 70 -8.52 -26.55 8.23
N LEU A 71 -7.56 -27.45 7.97
CA LEU A 71 -7.82 -28.83 7.55
C LEU A 71 -8.06 -29.79 8.72
N ARG A 72 -7.98 -29.33 9.98
CA ARG A 72 -8.21 -30.19 11.14
C ARG A 72 -9.66 -30.68 11.17
N GLY A 73 -9.83 -32.00 11.15
CA GLY A 73 -11.15 -32.64 11.19
C GLY A 73 -11.82 -32.79 9.82
N PHE A 74 -11.16 -32.41 8.73
CA PHE A 74 -11.69 -32.61 7.39
C PHE A 74 -11.72 -34.11 7.02
N GLY A 75 -12.87 -34.61 6.56
CA GLY A 75 -13.03 -36.01 6.14
C GLY A 75 -13.19 -37.02 7.28
N LYS A 76 -13.50 -36.56 8.50
CA LYS A 76 -13.96 -37.40 9.61
C LYS A 76 -15.48 -37.32 9.76
#